data_AF-W5KCI6-F1
#
_entry.id   AF-W5KCI6-F1
#
_cell.length_a   1.000
_cell.length_b   1.000
_cell.length_c   1.000
_cell.angle_alpha   90.00
_cell.angle_beta   90.00
_cell.angle_gamma   90.00
#
_symmetry.space_group_name_H-M   'P 1'
#
loop_
_entity.id
_entity.type
_entity.pdbx_description
1 polymer ?
#
loop_
_entity_poly.entity_id
_entity_poly.type
_entity_poly.pdbx_seq_one_letter_code
_entity_poly.pdbx_strand_id
1 'polypeptide(L)'
;MFAKRSRIAPGKLTLTCLATGFYPKDVVMTIRKSGTAIPEHLVTSSGVRPNEDATFQMRKIVDIPEKENVQYDCSVTHSSLKEPKIVQWGTTFFLTCPTLVTCFSIFPPERHSLYYIYTTLSKDLDLPGIYEFTALGLLDDREIDYYNSKEQKKIPKQSWMMEKMQEDYWEKGTQSRKSKEQWFKLNVDILMQRMNHNNTDLHVLQWRHGCEIDESNGEVKFLNGISEYGYDGSDFLSFDRMTMTWIAPVPAAIITKQKWDGVAILNQYNKGYLEKECVDWITKFLKFRKESEQKAAPLDVHVFAKPSVSDSSKLTLTCLATGFYPKDATVIWRRSSSPLSEDLITSSAVRPNDDGTYQLRKSVEILGAEKDQYECYVTHRTLKEPVIKKLGKYI
;
A
#
# COMPACT_ATOMS: atom_id res chain seq x y z
N MET A 1 -13.59 3.55 14.02
CA MET A 1 -14.95 2.97 14.12
C MET A 1 -15.89 3.87 13.33
N PHE A 2 -16.85 3.33 12.58
CA PHE A 2 -17.80 4.12 11.77
C PHE A 2 -19.19 3.49 11.80
N ALA A 3 -20.24 4.26 11.52
CA ALA A 3 -21.62 3.76 11.51
C ALA A 3 -22.36 4.14 10.23
N LYS A 4 -23.34 3.34 9.83
CA LYS A 4 -24.28 3.61 8.72
C LYS A 4 -25.70 3.30 9.19
N ARG A 5 -26.74 3.89 8.60
CA ARG A 5 -28.13 3.51 8.90
C ARG A 5 -28.40 2.06 8.51
N SER A 6 -29.01 1.29 9.40
CA SER A 6 -29.39 -0.10 9.14
C SER A 6 -30.48 -0.13 8.07
N ARG A 7 -30.32 -1.03 7.09
CA ARG A 7 -31.28 -1.22 5.98
C ARG A 7 -32.43 -2.15 6.33
N ILE A 8 -32.25 -2.92 7.41
CA ILE A 8 -33.16 -3.99 7.82
C ILE A 8 -34.02 -3.51 9.01
N ALA A 9 -33.50 -2.59 9.83
CA ALA A 9 -34.18 -2.07 11.01
C ALA A 9 -34.22 -0.53 10.98
N PRO A 10 -35.38 0.08 10.67
CA PRO A 10 -35.58 1.52 10.77
C PRO A 10 -35.28 2.04 12.19
N GLY A 11 -34.57 3.16 12.29
CA GLY A 11 -34.19 3.74 13.59
C GLY A 11 -32.98 3.07 14.26
N LYS A 12 -32.24 2.21 13.56
CA LYS A 12 -30.95 1.65 14.01
C LYS A 12 -29.78 2.10 13.13
N LEU A 13 -28.60 2.19 13.73
CA LEU A 13 -27.31 2.35 13.08
C LEU A 13 -26.54 1.04 13.17
N THR A 14 -25.93 0.64 12.06
CA THR A 14 -24.97 -0.46 11.98
C THR A 14 -23.58 0.10 12.27
N LEU A 15 -23.08 -0.14 13.48
CA LEU A 15 -21.77 0.27 13.94
C LEU A 15 -20.72 -0.78 13.53
N THR A 16 -19.66 -0.33 12.86
CA THR A 16 -18.58 -1.19 12.34
C THR A 16 -17.24 -0.80 12.94
N CYS A 17 -16.58 -1.76 13.57
CA CYS A 17 -15.17 -1.69 13.91
C CYS A 17 -14.34 -2.49 12.90
N LEU A 18 -13.32 -1.87 12.29
CA LEU A 18 -12.43 -2.47 11.31
C LEU A 18 -10.98 -2.35 11.81
N ALA A 19 -10.27 -3.47 11.84
CA ALA A 19 -8.82 -3.55 11.95
C ALA A 19 -8.27 -4.09 10.62
N THR A 20 -7.19 -3.52 10.10
CA THR A 20 -6.51 -3.95 8.87
C THR A 20 -5.01 -3.69 8.98
N GLY A 21 -4.19 -4.39 8.19
CA GLY A 21 -2.75 -4.19 8.19
C GLY A 21 -2.04 -4.85 9.37
N PHE A 22 -2.69 -5.81 10.05
CA PHE A 22 -2.09 -6.49 11.21
C PHE A 22 -1.51 -7.85 10.82
N TYR A 23 -0.40 -8.21 11.44
CA TYR A 23 0.27 -9.50 11.35
C TYR A 23 1.02 -9.73 12.66
N PRO A 24 0.97 -10.92 13.29
CA PRO A 24 0.40 -12.20 12.81
C PRO A 24 -1.15 -12.25 12.80
N LYS A 25 -1.73 -13.39 12.39
CA LYS A 25 -3.19 -13.54 12.17
C LYS A 25 -4.04 -13.32 13.42
N ASP A 26 -3.50 -13.57 14.60
CA ASP A 26 -4.25 -13.58 15.86
C ASP A 26 -4.53 -12.16 16.37
N VAL A 27 -5.78 -11.74 16.27
CA VAL A 27 -6.27 -10.46 16.77
C VAL A 27 -7.54 -10.66 17.59
N VAL A 28 -7.67 -9.92 18.70
CA VAL A 28 -8.89 -9.88 19.51
C VAL A 28 -9.50 -8.49 19.37
N MET A 29 -10.73 -8.44 18.84
CA MET A 29 -11.51 -7.20 18.74
C MET A 29 -12.76 -7.31 19.61
N THR A 30 -13.04 -6.27 20.39
CA THR A 30 -14.24 -6.20 21.24
C THR A 30 -14.92 -4.86 21.06
N ILE A 31 -16.21 -4.86 20.68
CA ILE A 31 -17.04 -3.65 20.69
C ILE A 31 -17.63 -3.50 22.09
N ARG A 32 -17.49 -2.31 22.67
CA ARG A 32 -17.95 -2.00 24.02
C ARG A 32 -18.97 -0.87 23.99
N LYS A 33 -19.94 -0.96 24.90
CA LYS A 33 -20.95 0.07 25.20
C LYS A 33 -20.65 0.60 26.60
N SER A 34 -20.32 1.89 26.70
CA SER A 34 -19.85 2.54 27.93
C SER A 34 -18.76 1.74 28.67
N GLY A 35 -17.78 1.23 27.93
CA GLY A 35 -16.68 0.43 28.47
C GLY A 35 -17.01 -1.05 28.78
N THR A 36 -18.26 -1.49 28.62
CA THR A 36 -18.67 -2.89 28.85
C THR A 36 -18.76 -3.66 27.53
N ALA A 37 -18.19 -4.86 27.45
CA ALA A 37 -18.22 -5.69 26.25
C ALA A 37 -19.65 -6.07 25.84
N ILE A 38 -19.98 -5.87 24.56
CA ILE A 38 -21.26 -6.32 24.00
C ILE A 38 -21.19 -7.85 23.82
N PRO A 39 -22.24 -8.60 24.23
CA PRO A 39 -22.27 -10.06 24.06
C PRO A 39 -22.03 -10.50 22.61
N GLU A 40 -21.18 -11.52 22.41
CA GLU A 40 -20.79 -11.99 21.06
C GLU A 40 -21.98 -12.42 20.18
N HIS A 41 -23.09 -12.92 20.76
CA HIS A 41 -24.28 -13.28 20.00
C HIS A 41 -24.99 -12.09 19.32
N LEU A 42 -24.69 -10.86 19.75
CA LEU A 42 -25.21 -9.62 19.15
C LEU A 42 -24.23 -8.98 18.16
N VAL A 43 -23.02 -9.55 18.02
CA VAL A 43 -21.94 -8.99 17.22
C VAL A 43 -21.63 -9.92 16.06
N THR A 44 -21.71 -9.41 14.83
CA THR A 44 -21.34 -10.17 13.64
C THR A 44 -19.86 -9.93 13.32
N SER A 45 -19.07 -11.00 13.23
CA SER A 45 -17.66 -10.94 12.81
C SER A 45 -17.50 -11.38 11.36
N SER A 46 -16.60 -10.73 10.60
CA SER A 46 -16.21 -11.21 9.27
C SER A 46 -15.26 -12.39 9.27
N GLY A 47 -14.74 -12.77 10.45
CA GLY A 47 -13.50 -13.52 10.59
C GLY A 47 -12.27 -12.71 10.15
N VAL A 48 -11.09 -13.26 10.43
CA VAL A 48 -9.82 -12.71 9.94
C VAL A 48 -9.64 -13.10 8.47
N ARG A 49 -9.40 -12.11 7.61
CA ARG A 49 -9.24 -12.26 6.16
C ARG A 49 -7.87 -11.74 5.72
N PRO A 50 -7.18 -12.40 4.78
CA PRO A 50 -5.92 -11.91 4.25
C PRO A 50 -6.13 -10.68 3.36
N ASN A 51 -5.13 -9.81 3.34
CA ASN A 51 -4.92 -8.73 2.39
C ASN A 51 -3.91 -9.17 1.31
N GLU A 52 -3.81 -8.41 0.22
CA GLU A 52 -2.86 -8.68 -0.88
C GLU A 52 -1.39 -8.39 -0.50
N ASP A 53 -1.17 -7.67 0.61
CA ASP A 53 0.14 -7.27 1.14
C ASP A 53 0.66 -8.21 2.24
N ALA A 54 0.16 -9.45 2.28
CA ALA A 54 0.45 -10.46 3.32
C ALA A 54 0.06 -10.08 4.76
N THR A 55 -0.68 -8.98 4.96
CA THR A 55 -1.30 -8.65 6.26
C THR A 55 -2.73 -9.18 6.36
N PHE A 56 -3.39 -8.99 7.50
CA PHE A 56 -4.77 -9.40 7.72
C PHE A 56 -5.70 -8.21 8.03
N GLN A 57 -6.99 -8.45 7.83
CA GLN A 57 -8.08 -7.56 8.21
C GLN A 57 -9.22 -8.32 8.91
N MET A 58 -9.93 -7.65 9.82
CA MET A 58 -11.12 -8.17 10.47
C MET A 58 -12.09 -7.03 10.77
N ARG A 59 -13.38 -7.28 10.58
CA ARG A 59 -14.45 -6.37 11.01
C ARG A 59 -15.40 -7.04 11.99
N LYS A 60 -15.83 -6.29 13.00
CA LYS A 60 -16.95 -6.62 13.88
C LYS A 60 -18.06 -5.58 13.70
N ILE A 61 -19.30 -6.03 13.70
CA ILE A 61 -20.48 -5.22 13.38
C ILE A 61 -21.55 -5.46 14.46
N VAL A 62 -22.20 -4.38 14.92
CA VAL A 62 -23.35 -4.43 15.83
C VAL A 62 -24.40 -3.40 15.42
N ASP A 63 -25.68 -3.76 15.51
CA ASP A 63 -26.78 -2.83 15.30
C ASP A 63 -27.18 -2.15 16.62
N ILE A 64 -27.15 -0.82 16.64
CA ILE A 64 -27.44 0.03 17.80
C ILE A 64 -28.61 0.99 17.46
N PRO A 65 -29.36 1.52 18.45
CA PRO A 65 -30.40 2.51 18.18
C PRO A 65 -29.82 3.87 17.73
N GLU A 66 -30.48 4.52 16.78
CA GLU A 66 -29.98 5.77 16.16
C GLU A 66 -30.03 6.99 17.09
N LYS A 67 -30.97 7.02 18.03
CA LYS A 67 -31.16 8.13 19.00
C LYS A 67 -30.60 7.81 20.39
N GLU A 68 -29.73 6.81 20.49
CA GLU A 68 -29.16 6.42 21.77
C GLU A 68 -27.98 7.31 22.15
N ASN A 69 -28.08 7.99 23.30
CA ASN A 69 -27.01 8.84 23.82
C ASN A 69 -26.04 8.02 24.70
N VAL A 70 -25.39 7.03 24.09
CA VAL A 70 -24.45 6.14 24.78
C VAL A 70 -23.14 6.07 23.99
N GLN A 71 -22.03 6.04 24.72
CA GLN A 71 -20.69 5.97 24.13
C GLN A 71 -20.36 4.54 23.70
N TYR A 72 -19.85 4.40 22.49
CA TYR A 72 -19.36 3.13 21.98
C TYR A 72 -17.87 3.21 21.66
N ASP A 73 -17.15 2.14 21.92
CA ASP A 73 -15.75 2.02 21.53
C ASP A 73 -15.40 0.62 21.02
N CYS A 74 -14.27 0.53 20.33
CA CYS A 74 -13.71 -0.73 19.91
C CYS A 74 -12.30 -0.90 20.47
N SER A 75 -12.10 -1.96 21.24
CA SER A 75 -10.80 -2.37 21.76
C SER A 75 -10.19 -3.42 20.85
N VAL A 76 -8.96 -3.20 20.40
CA VAL A 76 -8.18 -4.11 19.56
C VAL A 76 -6.92 -4.52 20.30
N THR A 77 -6.79 -5.81 20.57
CA THR A 77 -5.60 -6.43 21.18
C THR A 77 -4.93 -7.31 20.14
N HIS A 78 -3.62 -7.15 19.98
CA HIS A 78 -2.83 -7.84 18.98
C HIS A 78 -1.37 -7.92 19.46
N SER A 79 -0.63 -8.96 19.11
CA SER A 79 0.74 -9.18 19.61
C SER A 79 1.75 -8.11 19.20
N SER A 80 1.50 -7.39 18.11
CA SER A 80 2.32 -6.22 17.71
C SER A 80 2.04 -4.95 18.51
N LEU A 81 1.04 -4.95 19.40
CA LEU A 81 0.67 -3.82 20.23
C LEU A 81 1.11 -4.08 21.68
N LYS A 82 1.84 -3.13 22.27
CA LYS A 82 2.23 -3.17 23.70
C LYS A 82 1.01 -3.06 24.62
N GLU A 83 -0.03 -2.33 24.18
CA GLU A 83 -1.28 -2.11 24.90
C GLU A 83 -2.47 -2.16 23.93
N PRO A 84 -3.68 -2.54 24.38
CA PRO A 84 -4.87 -2.56 23.54
C PRO A 84 -5.20 -1.18 22.95
N LYS A 85 -5.40 -1.11 21.63
CA LYS A 85 -5.80 0.13 20.96
C LYS A 85 -7.30 0.32 21.07
N ILE A 86 -7.74 1.42 21.68
CA ILE A 86 -9.17 1.75 21.86
C ILE A 86 -9.56 2.89 20.92
N VAL A 87 -10.61 2.68 20.13
CA VAL A 87 -11.14 3.67 19.19
C VAL A 87 -12.59 3.99 19.53
N GLN A 88 -12.85 5.22 19.94
CA GLN A 88 -14.18 5.74 20.27
C GLN A 88 -15.00 6.04 19.00
N TRP A 89 -16.31 5.83 19.06
CA TRP A 89 -17.26 6.28 18.04
C TRP A 89 -17.90 7.59 18.46
N GLY A 90 -17.98 8.54 17.52
CA GLY A 90 -18.51 9.88 17.79
C GLY A 90 -17.45 10.91 18.20
N THR A 91 -16.19 10.53 18.45
CA THR A 91 -15.07 11.48 18.42
C THR A 91 -14.77 11.86 16.97
N THR A 92 -15.50 12.84 16.48
CA THR A 92 -14.97 13.81 15.54
C THR A 92 -13.60 14.27 16.04
N PHE A 93 -12.57 14.09 15.22
CA PHE A 93 -11.45 15.02 15.23
C PHE A 93 -12.03 16.38 14.82
N PHE A 94 -12.59 17.10 15.78
CA PHE A 94 -12.83 18.52 15.60
C PHE A 94 -11.45 19.18 15.65
N LEU A 95 -10.88 19.44 14.48
CA LEU A 95 -10.13 20.67 14.31
C LEU A 95 -11.12 21.80 14.58
N THR A 96 -11.28 22.18 15.85
CA THR A 96 -11.90 23.44 16.20
C THR A 96 -10.97 24.51 15.62
N CYS A 97 -11.31 25.00 14.44
CA CYS A 97 -10.69 26.18 13.86
C CYS A 97 -11.16 27.37 14.71
N PRO A 98 -10.31 27.94 15.58
CA PRO A 98 -10.65 29.21 16.20
C PRO A 98 -10.66 30.21 15.05
N THR A 99 -11.80 30.85 14.84
CA THR A 99 -11.90 32.01 13.96
C THR A 99 -10.77 32.99 14.31
N LEU A 100 -9.93 33.30 13.31
CA LEU A 100 -8.60 33.95 13.39
C LEU A 100 -7.41 33.00 13.61
N VAL A 101 -7.24 32.03 12.72
CA VAL A 101 -5.90 31.52 12.39
C VAL A 101 -5.76 31.68 10.89
N THR A 102 -4.73 32.42 10.47
CA THR A 102 -4.24 32.43 9.10
C THR A 102 -4.27 31.01 8.57
N CYS A 103 -4.89 30.80 7.41
CA CYS A 103 -4.93 29.50 6.73
C CYS A 103 -3.49 29.10 6.40
N PHE A 104 -2.79 28.49 7.35
CA PHE A 104 -1.60 27.73 7.04
C PHE A 104 -2.10 26.58 6.20
N SER A 105 -1.72 26.58 4.93
CA SER A 105 -1.85 25.43 4.06
C SER A 105 -1.26 24.24 4.80
N ILE A 106 -2.10 23.41 5.43
CA ILE A 106 -1.71 22.09 5.90
C ILE A 106 -1.57 21.30 4.60
N PHE A 107 -0.38 21.37 4.00
CA PHE A 107 -0.03 20.44 2.94
C PHE A 107 -0.22 19.03 3.50
N PRO A 108 -0.95 18.14 2.81
CA PRO A 108 -1.04 16.75 3.24
C PRO A 108 0.38 16.20 3.38
N PRO A 109 0.66 15.33 4.37
CA PRO A 109 2.00 14.80 4.57
C PRO A 109 2.47 14.09 3.30
N GLU A 110 3.44 14.68 2.62
CA GLU A 110 4.07 14.20 1.39
C GLU A 110 5.31 13.40 1.79
N ARG A 111 5.04 12.17 2.28
CA ARG A 111 6.09 11.22 2.68
C ARG A 111 6.37 10.27 1.54
N HIS A 112 7.66 10.05 1.30
CA HIS A 112 8.13 9.16 0.27
C HIS A 112 9.15 8.17 0.79
N SER A 113 9.20 7.01 0.16
CA SER A 113 10.17 5.97 0.50
C SER A 113 10.85 5.40 -0.72
N LEU A 114 12.15 5.14 -0.62
CA LEU A 114 12.93 4.41 -1.61
C LEU A 114 13.60 3.25 -0.92
N TYR A 115 13.16 2.03 -1.25
CA TYR A 115 13.76 0.80 -0.73
C TYR A 115 14.22 -0.10 -1.85
N TYR A 116 15.34 -0.77 -1.61
CA TYR A 116 15.79 -1.89 -2.41
C TYR A 116 15.64 -3.16 -1.60
N ILE A 117 15.05 -4.17 -2.21
CA ILE A 117 14.89 -5.50 -1.63
C ILE A 117 15.73 -6.47 -2.43
N TYR A 118 16.63 -7.17 -1.75
CA TYR A 118 17.43 -8.27 -2.30
C TYR A 118 16.93 -9.55 -1.66
N THR A 119 16.71 -10.59 -2.45
CA THR A 119 16.25 -11.89 -1.95
C THR A 119 17.08 -12.99 -2.59
N THR A 120 17.47 -13.97 -1.80
CA THR A 120 18.22 -15.14 -2.26
C THR A 120 17.66 -16.41 -1.66
N LEU A 121 17.44 -17.39 -2.53
CA LEU A 121 17.04 -18.74 -2.19
C LEU A 121 18.28 -19.61 -2.04
N SER A 122 18.29 -20.52 -1.07
CA SER A 122 19.38 -21.48 -0.87
C SER A 122 19.52 -22.51 -2.01
N LYS A 123 18.47 -22.68 -2.81
CA LYS A 123 18.43 -23.57 -3.97
C LYS A 123 17.45 -23.07 -5.00
N ASP A 124 17.70 -23.42 -6.27
CA ASP A 124 16.73 -23.24 -7.33
C ASP A 124 15.51 -24.15 -7.09
N LEU A 125 14.32 -23.61 -7.34
CA LEU A 125 13.06 -24.35 -7.28
C LEU A 125 12.59 -24.81 -8.66
N ASP A 126 13.22 -24.34 -9.74
CA ASP A 126 12.80 -24.57 -11.13
C ASP A 126 11.31 -24.24 -11.37
N LEU A 127 10.83 -23.19 -10.69
CA LEU A 127 9.45 -22.72 -10.79
C LEU A 127 9.39 -21.45 -11.65
N PRO A 128 8.47 -21.36 -12.63
CA PRO A 128 8.31 -20.17 -13.45
C PRO A 128 8.10 -18.90 -12.62
N GLY A 129 8.92 -17.88 -12.87
CA GLY A 129 8.84 -16.59 -12.18
C GLY A 129 9.52 -16.55 -10.81
N ILE A 130 10.06 -17.67 -10.32
CA ILE A 130 10.85 -17.74 -9.10
C ILE A 130 12.32 -17.93 -9.49
N TYR A 131 13.19 -17.12 -8.93
CA TYR A 131 14.62 -17.13 -9.26
C TYR A 131 15.45 -17.24 -7.99
N GLU A 132 16.59 -17.92 -8.08
CA GLU A 132 17.53 -18.05 -6.97
C GLU A 132 17.92 -16.71 -6.35
N PHE A 133 18.09 -15.67 -7.17
CA PHE A 133 18.36 -14.32 -6.70
C PHE A 133 17.46 -13.33 -7.41
N THR A 134 16.89 -12.42 -6.63
CA THR A 134 16.13 -11.28 -7.16
C THR A 134 16.54 -10.01 -6.43
N ALA A 135 16.45 -8.90 -7.15
CA ALA A 135 16.62 -7.58 -6.54
C ALA A 135 15.71 -6.57 -7.22
N LEU A 136 14.99 -5.79 -6.43
CA LEU A 136 14.03 -4.82 -6.94
C LEU A 136 14.10 -3.51 -6.16
N GLY A 137 13.83 -2.40 -6.84
CA GLY A 137 13.68 -1.08 -6.23
C GLY A 137 12.21 -0.71 -6.11
N LEU A 138 11.81 -0.13 -4.98
CA LEU A 138 10.47 0.38 -4.70
C LEU A 138 10.53 1.88 -4.42
N LEU A 139 9.78 2.67 -5.18
CA LEU A 139 9.50 4.08 -4.89
C LEU A 139 8.04 4.20 -4.48
N ASP A 140 7.77 4.53 -3.23
CA ASP A 140 6.40 4.54 -2.64
C ASP A 140 5.66 3.23 -2.93
N ASP A 141 6.30 2.10 -2.64
CA ASP A 141 5.82 0.73 -2.89
C ASP A 141 5.57 0.39 -4.38
N ARG A 142 5.98 1.26 -5.31
CA ARG A 142 5.93 0.99 -6.75
C ARG A 142 7.27 0.47 -7.24
N GLU A 143 7.27 -0.70 -7.87
CA GLU A 143 8.47 -1.28 -8.47
C GLU A 143 9.04 -0.38 -9.57
N ILE A 144 10.27 0.10 -9.40
CA ILE A 144 10.94 0.99 -10.35
C ILE A 144 11.98 0.26 -11.21
N ASP A 145 12.60 -0.77 -10.65
CA ASP A 145 13.53 -1.65 -11.36
C ASP A 145 13.46 -3.08 -10.82
N TYR A 146 13.90 -4.02 -11.66
CA TYR A 146 13.98 -5.43 -11.33
C TYR A 146 15.27 -6.05 -11.84
N TYR A 147 15.68 -7.13 -11.19
CA TYR A 147 16.81 -7.97 -11.55
C TYR A 147 16.51 -9.39 -11.08
N ASN A 148 16.87 -10.38 -11.89
CA ASN A 148 16.83 -11.80 -11.52
C ASN A 148 18.10 -12.53 -11.98
N SER A 149 18.42 -13.64 -11.32
CA SER A 149 19.63 -14.45 -11.62
C SER A 149 19.63 -15.11 -12.99
N LYS A 150 18.50 -15.19 -13.71
CA LYS A 150 18.43 -15.79 -15.05
C LYS A 150 18.77 -14.79 -16.15
N GLU A 151 18.12 -13.64 -16.16
CA GLU A 151 18.34 -12.57 -17.15
C GLU A 151 19.59 -11.74 -16.82
N GLN A 152 19.95 -11.69 -15.52
CA GLN A 152 21.12 -11.00 -15.00
C GLN A 152 21.29 -9.56 -15.49
N LYS A 153 20.17 -8.86 -15.68
CA LYS A 153 20.10 -7.49 -16.16
C LYS A 153 19.18 -6.67 -15.27
N LYS A 154 19.61 -5.47 -14.88
CA LYS A 154 18.75 -4.51 -14.19
C LYS A 154 17.84 -3.87 -15.24
N ILE A 155 16.54 -4.16 -15.16
CA ILE A 155 15.54 -3.67 -16.12
C ILE A 155 14.67 -2.57 -15.50
N PRO A 156 14.36 -1.49 -16.25
CA PRO A 156 13.36 -0.51 -15.82
C PRO A 156 11.98 -1.14 -15.76
N LYS A 157 11.20 -0.74 -14.75
CA LYS A 157 9.77 -1.09 -14.63
C LYS A 157 8.83 0.08 -14.81
N GLN A 158 9.40 1.28 -14.97
CA GLN A 158 8.66 2.52 -15.18
C GLN A 158 9.14 3.23 -16.44
N SER A 159 8.20 3.72 -17.24
CA SER A 159 8.48 4.44 -18.50
C SER A 159 9.39 5.64 -18.28
N TRP A 160 9.13 6.44 -17.25
CA TRP A 160 9.96 7.60 -16.91
C TRP A 160 11.40 7.23 -16.55
N MET A 161 11.64 6.03 -15.98
CA MET A 161 13.01 5.56 -15.77
C MET A 161 13.69 5.24 -17.09
N MET A 162 12.99 4.56 -18.00
CA MET A 162 13.51 4.23 -19.32
C MET A 162 13.87 5.49 -20.12
N GLU A 163 13.04 6.53 -20.05
CA GLU A 163 13.24 7.79 -20.78
C GLU A 163 14.31 8.70 -20.18
N LYS A 164 14.39 8.79 -18.84
CA LYS A 164 15.20 9.81 -18.14
C LYS A 164 16.56 9.31 -17.67
N MET A 165 16.75 8.00 -17.55
CA MET A 165 17.97 7.42 -17.03
C MET A 165 18.94 7.08 -18.15
N GLN A 166 20.18 7.52 -17.99
CA GLN A 166 21.25 7.23 -18.93
C GLN A 166 21.64 5.75 -18.90
N GLU A 167 22.22 5.28 -20.00
CA GLU A 167 22.66 3.89 -20.17
C GLU A 167 23.64 3.46 -19.06
N ASP A 168 24.54 4.35 -18.65
CA ASP A 168 25.55 4.09 -17.62
C ASP A 168 24.94 3.75 -16.24
N TYR A 169 23.78 4.33 -15.89
CA TYR A 169 23.03 3.98 -14.68
C TYR A 169 22.58 2.52 -14.71
N TRP A 170 22.13 2.03 -15.85
CA TRP A 170 21.66 0.65 -16.03
C TRP A 170 22.82 -0.34 -16.05
N GLU A 171 23.93 0.01 -16.71
CA GLU A 171 25.13 -0.82 -16.75
C GLU A 171 25.76 -0.95 -15.37
N LYS A 172 26.08 0.18 -14.71
CA LYS A 172 26.65 0.19 -13.36
C LYS A 172 25.72 -0.47 -12.35
N GLY A 173 24.40 -0.21 -12.49
CA GLY A 173 23.37 -0.87 -11.69
C GLY A 173 23.37 -2.39 -11.88
N THR A 174 23.47 -2.87 -13.13
CA THR A 174 23.53 -4.31 -13.44
C THR A 174 24.76 -4.96 -12.84
N GLN A 175 25.94 -4.33 -12.96
CA GLN A 175 27.16 -4.87 -12.35
C GLN A 175 27.06 -4.90 -10.82
N SER A 176 26.51 -3.85 -10.20
CA SER A 176 26.24 -3.84 -8.77
C SER A 176 25.31 -4.99 -8.34
N ARG A 177 24.24 -5.28 -9.10
CA ARG A 177 23.33 -6.40 -8.81
C ARG A 177 24.02 -7.76 -8.97
N LYS A 178 24.88 -7.95 -9.98
CA LYS A 178 25.69 -9.18 -10.14
C LYS A 178 26.66 -9.40 -8.98
N SER A 179 27.35 -8.35 -8.52
CA SER A 179 28.24 -8.45 -7.36
C SER A 179 27.46 -8.80 -6.09
N LYS A 180 26.26 -8.24 -5.91
CA LYS A 180 25.37 -8.61 -4.80
C LYS A 180 24.87 -10.05 -4.93
N GLU A 181 24.47 -10.51 -6.11
CA GLU A 181 24.09 -11.92 -6.33
C GLU A 181 25.17 -12.88 -5.84
N GLN A 182 26.43 -12.67 -6.25
CA GLN A 182 27.56 -13.49 -5.82
C GLN A 182 27.76 -13.44 -4.29
N TRP A 183 27.66 -12.24 -3.71
CA TRP A 183 27.77 -12.07 -2.26
C TRP A 183 26.67 -12.84 -1.52
N PHE A 184 25.42 -12.74 -1.96
CA PHE A 184 24.31 -13.43 -1.30
C PHE A 184 24.40 -14.95 -1.45
N LYS A 185 24.74 -15.45 -2.64
CA LYS A 185 24.93 -16.90 -2.89
C LYS A 185 25.97 -17.50 -1.94
N LEU A 186 27.09 -16.81 -1.72
CA LEU A 186 28.09 -17.25 -0.75
C LEU A 186 27.61 -17.17 0.70
N ASN A 187 26.87 -16.11 1.06
CA ASN A 187 26.49 -15.88 2.45
C ASN A 187 25.28 -16.69 2.90
N VAL A 188 24.38 -17.10 2.00
CA VAL A 188 23.25 -17.98 2.37
C VAL A 188 23.76 -19.35 2.82
N ASP A 189 24.75 -19.92 2.13
CA ASP A 189 25.36 -21.21 2.50
C ASP A 189 26.07 -21.14 3.87
N ILE A 190 26.85 -20.07 4.10
CA ILE A 190 27.52 -19.83 5.38
C ILE A 190 26.49 -19.66 6.50
N LEU A 191 25.39 -18.95 6.22
CA LEU A 191 24.34 -18.73 7.20
C LEU A 191 23.59 -20.02 7.54
N MET A 192 23.27 -20.85 6.56
CA MET A 192 22.67 -22.17 6.77
C MET A 192 23.53 -23.03 7.71
N GLN A 193 24.85 -23.05 7.51
CA GLN A 193 25.76 -23.77 8.41
C GLN A 193 25.70 -23.23 9.84
N ARG A 194 25.68 -21.90 10.03
CA ARG A 194 25.58 -21.27 11.36
C ARG A 194 24.23 -21.51 12.04
N MET A 195 23.18 -21.71 11.26
CA MET A 195 21.83 -22.02 11.74
C MET A 195 21.63 -23.53 11.96
N ASN A 196 22.64 -24.36 11.71
CA ASN A 196 22.55 -25.83 11.72
C ASN A 196 21.45 -26.38 10.80
N HIS A 197 21.22 -25.70 9.68
CA HIS A 197 20.24 -26.10 8.67
C HIS A 197 20.84 -27.12 7.70
N ASN A 198 19.96 -27.95 7.13
CA ASN A 198 20.30 -28.92 6.09
C ASN A 198 20.18 -28.27 4.69
N ASN A 199 20.65 -28.97 3.65
CA ASN A 199 20.50 -28.51 2.27
C ASN A 199 19.20 -29.03 1.60
N THR A 200 18.36 -29.76 2.33
CA THR A 200 17.11 -30.31 1.80
C THR A 200 15.99 -29.29 1.85
N ASP A 201 15.94 -28.45 2.88
CA ASP A 201 14.93 -27.41 3.04
C ASP A 201 15.31 -26.14 2.26
N LEU A 202 14.29 -25.38 1.86
CA LEU A 202 14.48 -24.09 1.23
C LEU A 202 14.70 -23.04 2.33
N HIS A 203 15.77 -22.25 2.19
CA HIS A 203 16.05 -21.12 3.05
C HIS A 203 16.13 -19.84 2.23
N VAL A 204 15.75 -18.73 2.86
CA VAL A 204 15.64 -17.44 2.20
C VAL A 204 16.40 -16.39 3.00
N LEU A 205 17.37 -15.74 2.37
CA LEU A 205 18.05 -14.57 2.90
C LEU A 205 17.55 -13.32 2.18
N GLN A 206 17.09 -12.34 2.94
CA GLN A 206 16.59 -11.07 2.41
C GLN A 206 17.35 -9.89 3.00
N TRP A 207 17.48 -8.82 2.22
CA TRP A 207 18.00 -7.54 2.67
C TRP A 207 17.14 -6.41 2.15
N ARG A 208 16.59 -5.64 3.08
CA ARG A 208 15.83 -4.43 2.82
C ARG A 208 16.68 -3.21 3.21
N HIS A 209 16.87 -2.31 2.25
CA HIS A 209 17.79 -1.19 2.40
C HIS A 209 17.27 0.07 1.72
N GLY A 210 17.29 1.20 2.42
CA GLY A 210 16.86 2.47 1.84
C GLY A 210 16.36 3.48 2.88
N CYS A 211 15.64 4.50 2.42
CA CYS A 211 15.33 5.68 3.20
C CYS A 211 13.89 6.19 2.98
N GLU A 212 13.45 7.01 3.92
CA GLU A 212 12.20 7.74 3.90
C GLU A 212 12.47 9.24 4.04
N ILE A 213 11.71 10.05 3.31
CA ILE A 213 11.78 11.51 3.36
C ILE A 213 10.40 12.13 3.55
N ASP A 214 10.39 13.38 3.98
CA ASP A 214 9.24 14.29 3.99
C ASP A 214 9.53 15.45 3.04
N GLU A 215 8.60 15.78 2.16
CA GLU A 215 8.66 16.94 1.24
C GLU A 215 7.47 17.91 1.46
N SER A 216 6.71 17.75 2.56
CA SER A 216 5.44 18.49 2.77
C SER A 216 5.57 20.01 2.78
N ASN A 217 6.73 20.54 3.16
CA ASN A 217 7.00 21.98 3.23
C ASN A 217 7.78 22.51 2.00
N GLY A 218 7.97 21.68 0.97
CA GLY A 218 8.81 21.98 -0.19
C GLY A 218 10.31 21.84 0.06
N GLU A 219 10.73 21.40 1.25
CA GLU A 219 12.11 21.03 1.55
C GLU A 219 12.21 19.52 1.78
N VAL A 220 13.24 18.89 1.22
CA VAL A 220 13.49 17.46 1.44
C VAL A 220 14.11 17.24 2.82
N LYS A 221 13.37 16.57 3.69
CA LYS A 221 13.83 16.19 5.03
C LYS A 221 13.93 14.69 5.15
N PHE A 222 15.13 14.20 5.46
CA PHE A 222 15.33 12.79 5.85
C PHE A 222 14.53 12.46 7.12
N LEU A 223 13.72 11.39 7.06
CA LEU A 223 12.93 10.89 8.19
C LEU A 223 13.58 9.67 8.81
N ASN A 224 13.88 8.66 7.98
CA ASN A 224 14.33 7.36 8.44
C ASN A 224 15.19 6.66 7.38
N GLY A 225 16.00 5.72 7.81
CA GLY A 225 16.82 4.88 6.93
C GLY A 225 17.09 3.54 7.58
N ILE A 226 16.93 2.47 6.79
CA ILE A 226 17.02 1.09 7.26
C ILE A 226 18.02 0.29 6.44
N SER A 227 18.67 -0.65 7.10
CA SER A 227 19.47 -1.71 6.48
C SER A 227 19.25 -2.97 7.31
N GLU A 228 18.34 -3.82 6.85
CA GLU A 228 17.77 -4.91 7.62
C GLU A 228 17.88 -6.21 6.84
N TYR A 229 18.48 -7.22 7.46
CA TYR A 229 18.58 -8.57 6.95
C TYR A 229 17.55 -9.45 7.65
N GLY A 230 16.79 -10.20 6.86
CA GLY A 230 15.87 -11.23 7.32
C GLY A 230 16.33 -12.60 6.84
N TYR A 231 16.13 -13.63 7.66
CA TYR A 231 16.40 -15.02 7.32
C TYR A 231 15.17 -15.88 7.63
N ASP A 232 14.67 -16.60 6.64
CA ASP A 232 13.42 -17.37 6.71
C ASP A 232 12.23 -16.56 7.25
N GLY A 233 12.16 -15.29 6.85
CA GLY A 233 11.11 -14.34 7.26
C GLY A 233 11.26 -13.77 8.68
N SER A 234 12.31 -14.12 9.42
CA SER A 234 12.60 -13.60 10.76
C SER A 234 13.75 -12.59 10.75
N ASP A 235 13.73 -11.63 11.68
CA ASP A 235 14.80 -10.64 11.83
C ASP A 235 16.15 -11.32 12.13
N PHE A 236 17.18 -10.99 11.35
CA PHE A 236 18.51 -11.60 11.48
C PHE A 236 19.58 -10.59 11.92
N LEU A 237 19.70 -9.45 11.22
CA LEU A 237 20.72 -8.44 11.50
C LEU A 237 20.24 -7.07 10.99
N SER A 238 20.41 -6.00 11.77
CA SER A 238 20.03 -4.65 11.32
C SER A 238 21.08 -3.60 11.67
N PHE A 239 21.10 -2.48 10.96
CA PHE A 239 22.07 -1.40 11.21
C PHE A 239 21.45 -0.30 12.07
N ASP A 240 22.06 -0.01 13.23
CA ASP A 240 21.77 1.19 14.01
C ASP A 240 22.60 2.37 13.49
N ARG A 241 21.92 3.26 12.79
CA ARG A 241 22.50 4.47 12.19
C ARG A 241 22.99 5.49 13.22
N MET A 242 22.40 5.51 14.42
CA MET A 242 22.74 6.46 15.47
C MET A 242 24.08 6.09 16.10
N THR A 243 24.29 4.81 16.41
CA THR A 243 25.54 4.29 16.98
C THR A 243 26.55 3.85 15.93
N MET A 244 26.14 3.73 14.66
CA MET A 244 26.94 3.18 13.56
C MET A 244 27.42 1.75 13.84
N THR A 245 26.57 0.96 14.47
CA THR A 245 26.83 -0.45 14.81
C THR A 245 25.67 -1.33 14.36
N TRP A 246 25.90 -2.63 14.29
CA TRP A 246 24.89 -3.61 13.90
C TRP A 246 24.17 -4.17 15.13
N ILE A 247 22.88 -4.49 15.00
CA ILE A 247 22.06 -5.15 16.01
C ILE A 247 21.88 -6.60 15.56
N ALA A 248 22.23 -7.54 16.45
CA ALA A 248 22.11 -8.98 16.23
C ALA A 248 21.04 -9.56 17.18
N PRO A 249 19.77 -9.68 16.75
CA PRO A 249 18.70 -10.25 17.57
C PRO A 249 18.86 -11.75 17.85
N VAL A 250 19.64 -12.47 17.04
CA VAL A 250 19.84 -13.92 17.16
C VAL A 250 21.31 -14.30 17.34
N PRO A 251 21.65 -15.40 18.05
CA PRO A 251 23.03 -15.82 18.27
C PRO A 251 23.84 -16.02 16.98
N ALA A 252 23.22 -16.57 15.93
CA ALA A 252 23.87 -16.80 14.64
C ALA A 252 24.35 -15.52 13.94
N ALA A 253 23.78 -14.37 14.29
CA ALA A 253 24.14 -13.07 13.75
C ALA A 253 25.29 -12.38 14.49
N ILE A 254 25.64 -12.83 15.71
CA ILE A 254 26.67 -12.20 16.56
C ILE A 254 28.03 -12.16 15.87
N ILE A 255 28.41 -13.26 15.19
CA ILE A 255 29.69 -13.36 14.46
C ILE A 255 29.75 -12.30 13.35
N THR A 256 28.65 -12.12 12.60
CA THR A 256 28.58 -11.11 11.54
C THR A 256 28.63 -9.70 12.13
N LYS A 257 27.87 -9.45 13.20
CA LYS A 257 27.89 -8.17 13.94
C LYS A 257 29.31 -7.81 14.37
N GLN A 258 30.02 -8.70 15.07
CA GLN A 258 31.38 -8.43 15.55
C GLN A 258 32.34 -8.10 14.40
N LYS A 259 32.25 -8.84 13.29
CA LYS A 259 33.06 -8.59 12.11
C LYS A 259 32.77 -7.21 11.50
N TRP A 260 31.50 -6.85 11.33
CA TRP A 260 31.10 -5.62 10.65
C TRP A 260 31.24 -4.37 11.52
N ASP A 261 31.00 -4.48 12.82
CA ASP A 261 31.28 -3.41 13.79
C ASP A 261 32.77 -3.04 13.79
N GLY A 262 33.66 -4.00 13.56
CA GLY A 262 35.09 -3.78 13.43
C GLY A 262 35.53 -3.07 12.13
N VAL A 263 34.64 -2.86 11.17
CA VAL A 263 34.95 -2.26 9.86
C VAL A 263 34.35 -0.85 9.77
N ALA A 264 35.04 0.15 10.32
CA ALA A 264 34.54 1.52 10.40
C ALA A 264 34.10 2.11 9.04
N ILE A 265 34.85 1.83 7.97
CA ILE A 265 34.53 2.32 6.61
C ILE A 265 33.20 1.79 6.09
N LEU A 266 32.83 0.54 6.42
CA LEU A 266 31.56 -0.07 6.03
C LEU A 266 30.39 0.64 6.74
N ASN A 267 30.54 0.95 8.02
CA ASN A 267 29.49 1.58 8.81
C ASN A 267 29.31 3.06 8.44
N GLN A 268 30.42 3.75 8.14
CA GLN A 268 30.39 5.09 7.55
C GLN A 268 29.70 5.11 6.19
N TYR A 269 30.01 4.15 5.32
CA TYR A 269 29.36 4.01 4.03
C TYR A 269 27.86 3.75 4.16
N ASN A 270 27.43 2.82 5.02
CA ASN A 270 26.01 2.54 5.26
C ASN A 270 25.25 3.79 5.72
N LYS A 271 25.78 4.52 6.70
CA LYS A 271 25.17 5.78 7.16
C LYS A 271 25.12 6.83 6.06
N GLY A 272 26.23 7.03 5.35
CA GLY A 272 26.33 7.99 4.25
C GLY A 272 25.34 7.70 3.12
N TYR A 273 25.19 6.42 2.75
CA TYR A 273 24.19 6.03 1.78
C TYR A 273 22.77 6.34 2.26
N LEU A 274 22.41 5.92 3.47
CA LEU A 274 21.04 6.06 3.98
C LEU A 274 20.63 7.53 4.14
N GLU A 275 21.51 8.38 4.66
CA GLU A 275 21.21 9.78 4.96
C GLU A 275 21.40 10.73 3.79
N LYS A 276 22.21 10.36 2.79
CA LYS A 276 22.57 11.24 1.67
C LYS A 276 22.26 10.61 0.32
N GLU A 277 22.98 9.56 -0.08
CA GLU A 277 22.86 9.03 -1.45
C GLU A 277 21.44 8.56 -1.75
N CYS A 278 20.79 7.88 -0.80
CA CYS A 278 19.40 7.46 -0.93
C CYS A 278 18.45 8.66 -1.05
N VAL A 279 18.67 9.72 -0.28
CA VAL A 279 17.91 10.97 -0.33
C VAL A 279 18.09 11.66 -1.68
N ASP A 280 19.31 11.70 -2.22
CA ASP A 280 19.58 12.24 -3.55
C ASP A 280 18.86 11.43 -4.64
N TRP A 281 18.90 10.09 -4.54
CA TRP A 281 18.23 9.21 -5.49
C TRP A 281 16.72 9.33 -5.46
N ILE A 282 16.09 9.29 -4.27
CA ILE A 282 14.64 9.40 -4.16
C ILE A 282 14.14 10.76 -4.67
N THR A 283 14.84 11.85 -4.33
CA THR A 283 14.53 13.20 -4.82
C THR A 283 14.59 13.26 -6.34
N LYS A 284 15.63 12.68 -6.95
CA LYS A 284 15.78 12.60 -8.41
C LYS A 284 14.65 11.79 -9.06
N PHE A 285 14.28 10.66 -8.48
CA PHE A 285 13.22 9.79 -9.02
C PHE A 285 11.85 10.43 -8.93
N LEU A 286 11.53 11.07 -7.80
CA LEU A 286 10.28 11.81 -7.62
C LEU A 286 10.15 12.94 -8.65
N LYS A 287 11.23 13.68 -8.91
CA LYS A 287 11.26 14.70 -9.95
C LYS A 287 10.92 14.12 -11.34
N PHE A 288 11.59 13.04 -11.75
CA PHE A 288 11.34 12.42 -13.05
C PHE A 288 9.93 11.85 -13.18
N ARG A 289 9.43 11.23 -12.12
CA ARG A 289 8.06 10.74 -12.05
C ARG A 289 7.05 11.87 -12.20
N LYS A 290 7.21 12.96 -11.45
CA LYS A 290 6.33 14.14 -11.53
C LYS A 290 6.32 14.77 -12.92
N GLU A 291 7.48 14.90 -13.55
CA GLU A 291 7.60 15.39 -14.93
C GLU A 291 6.90 14.48 -15.95
N SER A 292 6.90 13.16 -15.72
CA SER A 292 6.22 12.18 -16.58
C SER A 292 4.71 12.16 -16.34
N GLU A 293 4.27 12.21 -15.08
CA GLU A 293 2.85 12.27 -14.70
C GLU A 293 2.18 13.55 -15.23
N GLN A 294 2.90 14.68 -15.30
CA GLN A 294 2.40 15.91 -15.94
C GLN A 294 2.21 15.79 -17.46
N LYS A 295 2.91 14.87 -18.11
CA LYS A 295 2.80 14.62 -19.56
C LYS A 295 1.82 13.50 -19.89
N ALA A 296 1.52 12.62 -18.94
CA ALA A 296 0.59 11.53 -19.13
C ALA A 296 -0.80 12.07 -19.49
N ALA A 297 -1.49 11.37 -20.40
CA ALA A 297 -2.85 11.71 -20.73
C ALA A 297 -3.69 11.70 -19.43
N PRO A 298 -4.56 12.70 -19.22
CA PRO A 298 -5.40 12.74 -18.02
C PRO A 298 -6.25 11.47 -17.95
N LEU A 299 -6.65 11.11 -16.73
CA LEU A 299 -7.73 10.14 -16.47
C LEU A 299 -8.80 10.29 -17.55
N ASP A 300 -9.11 9.20 -18.24
CA ASP A 300 -10.22 9.16 -19.18
C ASP A 300 -11.44 8.51 -18.52
N VAL A 301 -12.61 9.01 -18.90
CA VAL A 301 -13.90 8.58 -18.37
C VAL A 301 -14.83 8.26 -19.52
N HIS A 302 -15.18 6.99 -19.64
CA HIS A 302 -16.12 6.49 -20.63
C HIS A 302 -17.42 6.08 -19.95
N VAL A 303 -18.55 6.41 -20.58
CA VAL A 303 -19.87 5.97 -20.14
C VAL A 303 -20.56 5.29 -21.30
N PHE A 304 -20.92 4.01 -21.12
CA PHE A 304 -21.59 3.20 -22.13
C PHE A 304 -22.73 2.39 -21.52
N ALA A 305 -23.66 1.94 -22.37
CA ALA A 305 -24.84 1.19 -21.97
C ALA A 305 -24.87 -0.15 -22.70
N LYS A 306 -25.35 -1.20 -22.02
CA LYS A 306 -25.70 -2.49 -22.62
C LYS A 306 -27.12 -2.88 -22.21
N PRO A 307 -27.91 -3.56 -23.06
CA PRO A 307 -29.17 -4.16 -22.62
C PRO A 307 -28.95 -5.06 -21.41
N SER A 308 -29.87 -5.05 -20.45
CA SER A 308 -29.78 -5.99 -19.32
C SER A 308 -30.02 -7.42 -19.83
N VAL A 309 -29.30 -8.37 -19.23
CA VAL A 309 -29.40 -9.80 -19.55
C VAL A 309 -30.69 -10.40 -18.96
N SER A 310 -31.20 -9.82 -17.88
CA SER A 310 -32.38 -10.30 -17.14
C SER A 310 -33.69 -9.66 -17.58
N ASP A 311 -33.65 -8.44 -18.14
CA ASP A 311 -34.84 -7.67 -18.49
C ASP A 311 -34.58 -6.78 -19.71
N SER A 312 -35.30 -7.04 -20.80
CA SER A 312 -35.16 -6.32 -22.08
C SER A 312 -35.61 -4.85 -22.02
N SER A 313 -36.37 -4.45 -21.00
CA SER A 313 -36.78 -3.06 -20.77
C SER A 313 -35.71 -2.22 -20.04
N LYS A 314 -34.65 -2.88 -19.54
CA LYS A 314 -33.61 -2.27 -18.73
C LYS A 314 -32.27 -2.18 -19.44
N LEU A 315 -31.47 -1.20 -19.03
CA LEU A 315 -30.11 -0.99 -19.47
C LEU A 315 -29.16 -1.09 -18.27
N THR A 316 -28.02 -1.73 -18.48
CA THR A 316 -26.87 -1.62 -17.59
C THR A 316 -25.99 -0.47 -18.08
N LEU A 317 -26.02 0.66 -17.36
CA LEU A 317 -25.05 1.72 -17.58
C LEU A 317 -23.73 1.36 -16.90
N THR A 318 -22.61 1.61 -17.56
CA THR A 318 -21.27 1.39 -17.02
C THR A 318 -20.44 2.65 -17.21
N CYS A 319 -19.85 3.11 -16.10
CA CYS A 319 -18.83 4.14 -16.11
C CYS A 319 -17.46 3.49 -15.90
N LEU A 320 -16.55 3.72 -16.83
CA LEU A 320 -15.16 3.30 -16.79
C LEU A 320 -14.29 4.54 -16.61
N ALA A 321 -13.68 4.65 -15.43
CA ALA A 321 -12.54 5.54 -15.17
C ALA A 321 -11.26 4.74 -15.44
N THR A 322 -10.33 5.24 -16.26
CA THR A 322 -9.07 4.56 -16.58
C THR A 322 -7.92 5.54 -16.76
N GLY A 323 -6.67 5.07 -16.62
CA GLY A 323 -5.50 5.91 -16.78
C GLY A 323 -5.16 6.74 -15.53
N PHE A 324 -5.79 6.46 -14.38
CA PHE A 324 -5.53 7.21 -13.16
C PHE A 324 -4.45 6.57 -12.30
N TYR A 325 -3.67 7.42 -11.64
CA TYR A 325 -2.72 7.05 -10.60
C TYR A 325 -2.53 8.26 -9.68
N PRO A 326 -2.51 8.10 -8.33
CA PRO A 326 -2.55 6.86 -7.55
C PRO A 326 -3.92 6.14 -7.55
N LYS A 327 -4.03 5.04 -6.80
CA LYS A 327 -5.22 4.15 -6.80
C LYS A 327 -6.50 4.73 -6.16
N ASP A 328 -6.51 6.01 -5.81
CA ASP A 328 -7.52 6.66 -4.97
C ASP A 328 -8.63 7.39 -5.75
N ALA A 329 -8.88 7.02 -7.00
CA ALA A 329 -9.99 7.59 -7.76
C ALA A 329 -11.34 7.20 -7.16
N THR A 330 -12.24 8.18 -7.11
CA THR A 330 -13.62 8.03 -6.64
C THR A 330 -14.58 8.16 -7.81
N VAL A 331 -15.37 7.11 -8.06
CA VAL A 331 -16.41 7.05 -9.10
C VAL A 331 -17.78 6.95 -8.43
N ILE A 332 -18.71 7.81 -8.81
CA ILE A 332 -20.06 7.91 -8.26
C ILE A 332 -21.07 8.00 -9.41
N TRP A 333 -22.10 7.18 -9.36
CA TRP A 333 -23.29 7.38 -10.20
C TRP A 333 -24.23 8.37 -9.53
N ARG A 334 -24.71 9.35 -10.29
CA ARG A 334 -25.73 10.30 -9.84
C ARG A 334 -26.97 10.18 -10.72
N ARG A 335 -28.15 10.30 -10.10
CA ARG A 335 -29.43 10.51 -10.78
C ARG A 335 -29.90 11.91 -10.46
N SER A 336 -30.12 12.74 -11.48
CA SER A 336 -30.49 14.15 -11.30
C SER A 336 -29.56 14.87 -10.31
N SER A 337 -28.26 14.62 -10.46
CA SER A 337 -27.17 15.13 -9.60
C SER A 337 -27.17 14.68 -8.13
N SER A 338 -28.05 13.78 -7.72
CA SER A 338 -28.01 13.12 -6.41
C SER A 338 -27.28 11.78 -6.49
N PRO A 339 -26.34 11.48 -5.58
CA PRO A 339 -25.60 10.21 -5.59
C PRO A 339 -26.52 9.01 -5.35
N LEU A 340 -26.31 7.93 -6.11
CA LEU A 340 -27.01 6.67 -5.91
C LEU A 340 -26.45 5.92 -4.69
N SER A 341 -27.29 5.06 -4.10
CA SER A 341 -26.82 4.11 -3.10
C SER A 341 -25.84 3.12 -3.73
N GLU A 342 -24.71 2.84 -3.07
CA GLU A 342 -23.72 1.85 -3.52
C GLU A 342 -24.29 0.44 -3.71
N ASP A 343 -25.47 0.11 -3.15
CA ASP A 343 -26.09 -1.22 -3.31
C ASP A 343 -26.69 -1.48 -4.66
N LEU A 344 -27.05 -0.39 -5.34
CA LEU A 344 -27.55 -0.43 -6.70
C LEU A 344 -26.40 -0.50 -7.71
N ILE A 345 -25.15 -0.43 -7.22
CA ILE A 345 -23.96 -0.30 -8.04
C ILE A 345 -23.11 -1.56 -7.94
N THR A 346 -22.83 -2.14 -9.09
CA THR A 346 -21.83 -3.20 -9.23
C THR A 346 -20.48 -2.57 -9.52
N SER A 347 -19.46 -2.83 -8.69
CA SER A 347 -18.10 -2.31 -8.89
C SER A 347 -17.12 -3.43 -9.27
N SER A 348 -16.18 -3.12 -10.17
CA SER A 348 -15.09 -4.05 -10.52
C SER A 348 -13.97 -4.13 -9.49
N ALA A 349 -14.04 -3.32 -8.43
CA ALA A 349 -12.89 -2.82 -7.67
C ALA A 349 -11.87 -2.10 -8.56
N VAL A 350 -10.88 -1.46 -7.95
CA VAL A 350 -9.76 -0.85 -8.67
C VAL A 350 -8.89 -1.98 -9.21
N ARG A 351 -8.54 -1.93 -10.49
CA ARG A 351 -7.71 -2.94 -11.17
C ARG A 351 -6.50 -2.27 -11.83
N PRO A 352 -5.33 -2.93 -11.84
CA PRO A 352 -4.16 -2.40 -12.54
C PRO A 352 -4.35 -2.49 -14.06
N ASN A 353 -3.71 -1.56 -14.78
CA ASN A 353 -3.48 -1.60 -16.22
C ASN A 353 -2.01 -1.99 -16.50
N ASP A 354 -1.72 -2.45 -17.71
CA ASP A 354 -0.37 -2.86 -18.12
C ASP A 354 0.64 -1.69 -18.17
N ASP A 355 0.14 -0.45 -18.27
CA ASP A 355 0.92 0.78 -18.27
C ASP A 355 1.24 1.32 -16.85
N GLY A 356 0.87 0.59 -15.81
CA GLY A 356 1.08 0.97 -14.41
C GLY A 356 0.09 2.01 -13.88
N THR A 357 -0.95 2.35 -14.64
CA THR A 357 -2.11 3.10 -14.15
C THR A 357 -3.20 2.14 -13.63
N TYR A 358 -4.31 2.70 -13.16
CA TYR A 358 -5.45 1.93 -12.68
C TYR A 358 -6.71 2.22 -13.49
N GLN A 359 -7.64 1.27 -13.41
CA GLN A 359 -9.00 1.41 -13.91
C GLN A 359 -10.03 1.01 -12.85
N LEU A 360 -11.21 1.62 -12.91
CA LEU A 360 -12.35 1.34 -12.05
C LEU A 360 -13.64 1.41 -12.87
N ARG A 361 -14.43 0.34 -12.80
CA ARG A 361 -15.77 0.28 -13.39
C ARG A 361 -16.82 0.28 -12.30
N LYS A 362 -17.84 1.11 -12.48
CA LYS A 362 -19.08 1.07 -11.70
C LYS A 362 -20.27 1.02 -12.65
N SER A 363 -21.15 0.04 -12.43
CA SER A 363 -22.31 -0.22 -13.27
C SER A 363 -23.60 -0.16 -12.47
N VAL A 364 -24.68 0.31 -13.09
CA VAL A 364 -26.01 0.39 -12.49
C VAL A 364 -27.05 -0.07 -13.51
N GLU A 365 -28.04 -0.84 -13.04
CA GLU A 365 -29.19 -1.25 -13.86
C GLU A 365 -30.32 -0.22 -13.71
N ILE A 366 -30.84 0.26 -14.84
CA ILE A 366 -31.86 1.31 -14.91
C ILE A 366 -32.93 0.97 -15.95
N LEU A 367 -34.07 1.65 -15.88
CA LEU A 367 -35.03 1.63 -16.97
C LEU A 367 -34.47 2.42 -18.16
N GLY A 368 -34.57 1.87 -19.38
CA GLY A 368 -33.98 2.50 -20.57
C GLY A 368 -34.51 3.91 -20.85
N ALA A 369 -35.77 4.18 -20.50
CA ALA A 369 -36.40 5.49 -20.64
C ALA A 369 -35.81 6.58 -19.72
N GLU A 370 -35.11 6.19 -18.65
CA GLU A 370 -34.56 7.12 -17.65
C GLU A 370 -33.09 7.44 -17.88
N LYS A 371 -32.46 6.89 -18.93
CA LYS A 371 -30.99 6.96 -19.15
C LYS A 371 -30.40 8.37 -19.11
N ASP A 372 -31.14 9.38 -19.54
CA ASP A 372 -30.67 10.76 -19.63
C ASP A 372 -30.63 11.47 -18.25
N GLN A 373 -31.25 10.86 -17.22
CA GLN A 373 -31.22 11.35 -15.84
C GLN A 373 -29.93 10.95 -15.11
N TYR A 374 -29.14 10.04 -15.67
CA TYR A 374 -27.97 9.47 -15.02
C TYR A 374 -26.67 10.08 -15.54
N GLU A 375 -25.75 10.34 -14.62
CA GLU A 375 -24.42 10.86 -14.93
C GLU A 375 -23.37 10.20 -14.03
N CYS A 376 -22.20 9.94 -14.60
CA CYS A 376 -21.05 9.49 -13.87
C CYS A 376 -20.22 10.69 -13.41
N TYR A 377 -19.94 10.74 -12.12
CA TYR A 377 -19.11 11.74 -11.46
C TYR A 377 -17.80 11.09 -11.00
N VAL A 378 -16.67 11.59 -11.48
CA VAL A 378 -15.35 11.05 -11.16
C VAL A 378 -14.46 12.13 -10.57
N THR A 379 -13.81 11.80 -9.44
CA THR A 379 -12.84 12.66 -8.76
C THR A 379 -11.56 11.89 -8.49
N HIS A 380 -10.44 12.59 -8.57
CA HIS A 380 -9.11 12.03 -8.36
C HIS A 380 -8.14 13.17 -8.09
N ARG A 381 -7.07 12.94 -7.30
CA ARG A 381 -6.15 14.00 -6.86
C ARG A 381 -5.43 14.75 -8.00
N THR A 382 -5.32 14.13 -9.17
CA THR A 382 -4.70 14.77 -10.35
C THR A 382 -5.66 15.66 -11.13
N LEU A 383 -6.96 15.62 -10.83
CA LEU A 383 -7.95 16.48 -11.47
C LEU A 383 -8.08 17.80 -10.73
N LYS A 384 -8.04 18.92 -11.47
CA LYS A 384 -8.38 20.24 -10.93
C LYS A 384 -9.88 20.36 -10.60
N GLU A 385 -10.72 19.73 -11.43
CA GLU A 385 -12.17 19.71 -11.28
C GLU A 385 -12.71 18.30 -11.56
N PRO A 386 -13.83 17.89 -10.92
CA PRO A 386 -14.44 16.60 -11.18
C PRO A 386 -14.85 16.41 -12.64
N VAL A 387 -14.64 15.21 -13.18
CA VAL A 387 -15.12 14.85 -14.52
C VAL A 387 -16.56 14.34 -14.42
N ILE A 388 -17.47 14.99 -15.14
CA ILE A 388 -18.87 14.59 -15.25
C ILE A 388 -19.13 14.10 -16.67
N LYS A 389 -19.53 12.84 -16.81
CA LYS A 389 -19.87 12.23 -18.11
C LYS A 389 -21.28 11.66 -18.06
N LYS A 390 -22.07 12.00 -19.07
CA LYS A 390 -23.36 11.36 -19.36
C LYS A 390 -23.14 10.28 -20.42
N LEU A 391 -24.14 9.42 -20.61
CA LEU A 391 -24.13 8.47 -21.71
C LEU A 391 -23.98 9.27 -23.02
N GLY A 392 -22.83 9.13 -23.67
CA GLY A 392 -22.62 9.74 -24.97
C GLY A 392 -23.57 9.12 -26.00
N LYS A 393 -23.93 9.89 -27.04
CA LYS A 393 -24.40 9.29 -28.29
C LYS A 393 -23.22 8.51 -28.87
N TYR A 394 -23.07 7.25 -28.48
CA TYR A 394 -22.18 6.35 -29.21
C TYR A 394 -22.91 5.96 -30.51
N ILE A 395 -22.14 6.10 -31.58
CA ILE A 395 -22.44 6.01 -33.03
C ILE A 395 -23.33 4.82 -33.38
#